data_AF-A0A2N2SJM2-F1
#
_entry.id   AF-A0A2N2SJM2-F1
#
_cell.length_a   1.000
_cell.length_b   1.000
_cell.length_c   1.000
_cell.angle_alpha   90.00
_cell.angle_beta   90.00
_cell.angle_gamma   90.00
#
_symmetry.space_group_name_H-M   'P 1'
#
loop_
_entity.id
_entity.type
_entity.pdbx_description
1 polymer ?
#
loop_
_entity_poly.entity_id
_entity_poly.type
_entity_poly.pdbx_seq_one_letter_code
_entity_poly.pdbx_strand_id
1 'polypeptide(L)'
;MLSRLRRPDRKPTGQRAPGQPNSLFGEILDWLLAPLLFLWPISIIVTHNVADNIANQPYDRALADSARALARLVKVEDGKVVVHFPAPPRALFRADQDDTVYYQVADQGGETITGDREIPWVAPPASVLGEEVRYRDEVIHGEEVRVAYQFLRAWPEPASPLVLVQVAETRNKRSDLASRVVTGVLLPQFA
;
A
#
# COMPACT_ATOMS: atom_id res chain seq x y z
N MET A 1 -3.74 -83.58 -61.15
CA MET A 1 -3.20 -82.21 -61.10
C MET A 1 -3.91 -81.48 -59.96
N LEU A 2 -3.41 -81.51 -58.72
CA LEU A 2 -2.48 -80.53 -58.15
C LEU A 2 -2.90 -79.09 -58.44
N SER A 3 -3.39 -78.35 -57.44
CA SER A 3 -2.57 -77.30 -56.79
C SER A 3 -3.34 -76.36 -55.83
N ARG A 4 -2.76 -76.27 -54.63
CA ARG A 4 -2.49 -75.04 -53.87
C ARG A 4 -3.60 -74.40 -53.03
N LEU A 5 -3.37 -74.51 -51.72
CA LEU A 5 -3.73 -73.57 -50.66
C LEU A 5 -3.73 -72.10 -51.14
N ARG A 6 -4.72 -71.34 -50.66
CA ARG A 6 -4.50 -69.93 -50.30
C ARG A 6 -5.45 -69.50 -49.18
N ARG A 7 -4.91 -69.34 -47.97
CA ARG A 7 -5.44 -68.36 -47.00
C ARG A 7 -5.18 -66.96 -47.58
N PRO A 8 -6.16 -66.07 -47.43
CA PRO A 8 -5.89 -64.79 -46.77
C PRO A 8 -7.13 -64.37 -45.94
N ASP A 9 -7.13 -63.43 -45.02
CA ASP A 9 -6.13 -62.64 -44.32
C ASP A 9 -6.81 -62.17 -43.04
N ARG A 10 -6.05 -61.95 -41.96
CA ARG A 10 -6.57 -61.26 -40.77
C ARG A 10 -6.86 -59.81 -41.16
N LYS A 11 -8.09 -59.33 -40.95
CA LYS A 11 -8.34 -57.87 -40.91
C LYS A 11 -7.91 -57.31 -39.55
N PRO A 12 -7.31 -56.10 -39.54
CA PRO A 12 -6.51 -55.60 -38.44
C PRO A 12 -7.33 -55.01 -37.29
N THR A 13 -6.70 -55.06 -36.12
CA THR A 13 -6.94 -54.28 -34.92
C THR A 13 -7.06 -52.79 -35.21
N GLY A 14 -7.98 -52.12 -34.53
CA GLY A 14 -7.83 -50.70 -34.18
C GLY A 14 -8.55 -49.71 -35.09
N GLN A 15 -9.85 -49.53 -34.90
CA GLN A 15 -10.43 -48.20 -35.09
C GLN A 15 -10.25 -47.42 -33.78
N ARG A 16 -9.11 -46.74 -33.63
CA ARG A 16 -9.08 -45.51 -32.85
C ARG A 16 -9.92 -44.51 -33.63
N ALA A 17 -10.94 -43.95 -33.00
CA ALA A 17 -11.69 -42.84 -33.56
C ALA A 17 -10.70 -41.76 -34.02
N PRO A 18 -10.80 -41.25 -35.26
CA PRO A 18 -9.96 -40.15 -35.69
C PRO A 18 -10.30 -38.95 -34.81
N GLY A 19 -9.31 -38.50 -34.02
CA GLY A 19 -9.37 -37.18 -33.38
C GLY A 19 -9.66 -36.17 -34.48
N GLN A 20 -10.67 -35.33 -34.26
CA GLN A 20 -11.02 -34.26 -35.19
C GLN A 20 -9.74 -33.52 -35.59
N PRO A 21 -9.53 -33.23 -36.89
CA PRO A 21 -8.37 -32.47 -37.31
C PRO A 21 -8.44 -31.11 -36.63
N ASN A 22 -7.53 -30.85 -35.70
CA ASN A 22 -7.39 -29.55 -35.07
C ASN A 22 -7.13 -28.55 -36.21
N SER A 23 -8.10 -27.68 -36.44
CA SER A 23 -8.03 -26.67 -37.49
C SER A 23 -6.79 -25.82 -37.24
N LEU A 24 -5.89 -25.71 -38.22
CA LEU A 24 -4.69 -24.85 -38.16
C LEU A 24 -5.05 -23.39 -37.81
N PHE A 25 -6.28 -22.96 -38.12
CA PHE A 25 -6.84 -21.68 -37.68
C PHE A 25 -7.07 -21.60 -36.17
N GLY A 26 -7.47 -22.69 -35.53
CA GLY A 26 -7.63 -22.76 -34.07
C GLY A 26 -6.28 -22.66 -33.34
N GLU A 27 -5.25 -23.32 -33.87
CA GLU A 27 -3.91 -23.26 -33.28
C GLU A 27 -3.31 -21.86 -33.40
N ILE A 28 -3.43 -21.21 -34.57
CA ILE A 28 -3.01 -19.81 -34.75
C ILE A 28 -3.85 -18.86 -33.88
N LEU A 29 -5.16 -19.10 -33.75
CA LEU A 29 -6.05 -18.30 -32.91
C LEU A 29 -5.66 -18.38 -31.44
N ASP A 30 -5.35 -19.57 -30.91
CA ASP A 30 -4.91 -19.75 -29.53
C ASP A 30 -3.55 -19.09 -29.27
N TRP A 31 -2.63 -19.15 -30.24
CA TRP A 31 -1.33 -18.48 -30.16
C TRP A 31 -1.43 -16.95 -30.21
N LEU A 32 -2.47 -16.39 -30.83
CA LEU A 32 -2.76 -14.95 -30.81
C LEU A 32 -3.59 -14.54 -29.58
N LEU A 33 -4.48 -15.40 -29.12
CA LEU A 33 -5.39 -15.14 -28.01
C LEU A 33 -4.67 -15.22 -26.67
N ALA A 34 -3.82 -16.23 -26.45
CA ALA A 34 -3.08 -16.40 -25.21
C ALA A 34 -2.28 -15.17 -24.76
N PRO A 35 -1.44 -14.53 -25.61
CA PRO A 35 -0.71 -13.32 -25.21
C PRO A 35 -1.66 -12.13 -24.96
N LEU A 36 -2.76 -12.02 -25.71
CA LEU A 36 -3.74 -10.96 -25.51
C LEU A 36 -4.47 -11.11 -24.16
N LEU A 37 -4.88 -12.34 -23.83
CA LEU A 37 -5.55 -12.69 -22.58
C LEU A 37 -4.61 -12.57 -21.38
N PHE A 38 -3.30 -12.73 -21.58
CA PHE A 38 -2.28 -12.53 -20.56
C PHE A 38 -1.93 -11.05 -20.35
N LEU A 39 -1.92 -10.25 -21.42
CA LEU A 39 -1.68 -8.81 -21.35
C LEU A 39 -2.79 -8.07 -20.59
N TRP A 40 -4.02 -8.57 -20.66
CA TRP A 40 -5.17 -7.96 -20.00
C TRP A 40 -5.06 -7.89 -18.45
N PRO A 41 -4.84 -9.00 -17.71
CA PRO A 41 -4.62 -8.97 -16.27
C PRO A 41 -3.32 -8.26 -15.90
N ILE A 42 -2.26 -8.35 -16.72
CA ILE A 42 -1.04 -7.56 -16.50
C ILE A 42 -1.33 -6.06 -16.56
N SER A 43 -2.10 -5.61 -17.57
CA SER A 43 -2.51 -4.22 -17.68
C SER A 43 -3.31 -3.79 -16.45
N ILE A 44 -4.25 -4.62 -15.97
CA ILE A 44 -5.01 -4.35 -14.75
C ILE A 44 -4.07 -4.21 -13.55
N ILE A 45 -3.16 -5.16 -13.35
CA ILE A 45 -2.19 -5.16 -12.23
C ILE A 45 -1.29 -3.93 -12.31
N VAL A 46 -0.76 -3.59 -13.48
CA VAL A 46 0.12 -2.43 -13.68
C VAL A 46 -0.63 -1.12 -13.46
N THR A 47 -1.85 -0.99 -14.01
CA THR A 47 -2.69 0.21 -13.81
C THR A 47 -3.10 0.37 -12.35
N HIS A 48 -3.40 -0.71 -11.63
CA HIS A 48 -3.73 -0.65 -10.19
C HIS A 48 -2.50 -0.24 -9.35
N ASN A 49 -1.32 -0.81 -9.63
CA ASN A 49 -0.10 -0.46 -8.87
C ASN A 49 0.33 1.01 -9.05
N VAL A 50 -0.05 1.67 -10.15
CA VAL A 50 0.25 3.09 -10.37
C VAL A 50 -0.75 4.01 -9.66
N ALA A 51 -2.00 3.56 -9.46
CA ALA A 51 -3.05 4.36 -8.84
C ALA A 51 -2.79 4.63 -7.35
N ASP A 52 -2.28 3.63 -6.61
CA ASP A 52 -2.04 3.74 -5.17
C ASP A 52 -0.96 4.78 -4.81
N ASN A 53 -0.02 5.08 -5.72
CA ASN A 53 1.05 6.05 -5.48
C ASN A 53 0.65 7.52 -5.73
N ILE A 54 -0.46 7.80 -6.43
CA ILE A 54 -0.90 9.17 -6.75
C ILE A 54 -1.94 9.68 -5.74
N ALA A 55 -2.74 8.79 -5.16
CA ALA A 55 -3.82 9.16 -4.24
C ALA A 55 -3.35 9.61 -2.84
N ASN A 56 -2.16 9.19 -2.39
CA ASN A 56 -1.68 9.49 -1.03
C ASN A 56 -0.97 10.85 -0.89
N GLN A 57 -0.55 11.49 -2.00
CA GLN A 57 0.23 12.73 -1.97
C GLN A 57 -0.44 13.95 -1.27
N PRO A 58 -1.74 14.24 -1.42
CA PRO A 58 -2.36 15.34 -0.70
C PRO A 58 -2.56 15.04 0.80
N TYR A 59 -2.82 13.78 1.17
CA TYR A 59 -3.02 13.37 2.56
C TYR A 59 -1.71 13.34 3.35
N ASP A 60 -0.63 12.81 2.75
CA ASP A 60 0.69 12.80 3.35
C ASP A 60 1.19 14.24 3.66
N ARG A 61 0.81 15.23 2.83
CA ARG A 61 1.15 16.64 3.08
C ARG A 61 0.49 17.20 4.35
N ALA A 62 -0.80 16.98 4.54
CA ALA A 62 -1.51 17.46 5.73
C ALA A 62 -1.00 16.79 7.02
N LEU A 63 -0.70 15.49 6.94
CA LEU A 63 -0.15 14.72 8.04
C LEU A 63 1.28 15.19 8.39
N ALA A 64 2.10 15.50 7.38
CA ALA A 64 3.42 16.07 7.60
C ALA A 64 3.38 17.48 8.21
N ASP A 65 2.42 18.32 7.81
CA ASP A 65 2.25 19.63 8.43
C ASP A 65 1.85 19.51 9.90
N SER A 66 1.03 18.50 10.24
CA SER A 66 0.70 18.16 11.62
C SER A 66 1.92 17.69 12.42
N ALA A 67 2.74 16.80 11.84
CA ALA A 67 3.99 16.35 12.46
C ALA A 67 4.98 17.51 12.68
N ARG A 68 5.14 18.40 11.70
CA ARG A 68 5.98 19.61 11.84
C ARG A 68 5.42 20.58 12.88
N ALA A 69 4.10 20.74 12.94
CA ALA A 69 3.47 21.59 13.96
C ALA A 69 3.74 21.04 15.36
N LEU A 70 3.62 19.73 15.56
CA LEU A 70 3.96 19.08 16.82
C LEU A 70 5.45 19.23 17.15
N ALA A 71 6.34 19.05 16.16
CA ALA A 71 7.77 19.23 16.33
C ALA A 71 8.14 20.64 16.81
N ARG A 72 7.44 21.69 16.34
CA ARG A 72 7.65 23.07 16.81
C ARG A 72 7.19 23.32 18.25
N LEU A 73 6.31 22.48 18.79
CA LEU A 73 5.87 22.56 20.19
C LEU A 73 6.82 21.84 21.14
N VAL A 74 7.73 21.00 20.61
CA VAL A 74 8.77 20.35 21.40
C VAL A 74 9.80 21.40 21.80
N LYS A 75 9.95 21.59 23.10
CA LYS A 75 10.94 22.46 23.71
C LYS A 75 11.78 21.69 24.70
N VAL A 76 12.94 22.21 25.02
CA VAL A 76 13.75 21.70 26.13
C VAL A 76 13.75 22.73 27.24
N GLU A 77 13.26 22.32 28.40
CA GLU A 77 13.22 23.13 29.62
C GLU A 77 13.93 22.33 30.73
N ASP A 78 14.89 22.96 31.42
CA ASP A 78 15.68 22.33 32.49
C ASP A 78 16.34 20.99 32.09
N GLY A 79 16.79 20.89 30.84
CA GLY A 79 17.43 19.68 30.31
C GLY A 79 16.46 18.53 30.00
N LYS A 80 15.14 18.76 30.12
CA LYS A 80 14.10 17.77 29.79
C LYS A 80 13.29 18.23 28.58
N VAL A 81 12.97 17.26 27.72
CA VAL A 81 12.10 17.49 26.56
C VAL A 81 10.67 17.62 27.08
N VAL A 82 10.03 18.74 26.78
CA VAL A 82 8.66 19.06 27.17
C VAL A 82 7.87 19.52 25.95
N VAL A 83 6.56 19.27 25.95
CA VAL A 83 5.66 19.69 24.88
C VAL A 83 4.57 20.55 25.47
N HIS A 84 4.51 21.81 25.06
CA HIS A 84 3.51 22.76 25.53
C HIS A 84 2.43 22.91 24.48
N PHE A 85 1.27 22.30 24.73
CA PHE A 85 0.13 22.40 23.85
C PHE A 85 -0.69 23.66 24.16
N PRO A 86 -0.92 24.57 23.17
CA PRO A 86 -1.73 25.77 23.39
C PRO A 86 -3.23 25.49 23.53
N ALA A 87 -3.68 24.31 23.09
CA ALA A 87 -5.03 23.79 23.21
C ALA A 87 -4.96 22.26 23.34
N PRO A 88 -6.03 21.55 23.73
CA PRO A 88 -6.02 20.09 23.75
C PRO A 88 -5.53 19.51 22.40
N PRO A 89 -4.63 18.52 22.38
CA PRO A 89 -4.03 18.00 21.13
C PRO A 89 -5.06 17.61 20.06
N ARG A 90 -6.21 17.05 20.48
CA ARG A 90 -7.33 16.70 19.60
C ARG A 90 -7.95 17.89 18.86
N ALA A 91 -7.83 19.10 19.39
CA ALA A 91 -8.30 20.32 18.75
C ALA A 91 -7.25 20.93 17.81
N LEU A 92 -5.98 20.55 17.95
CA LEU A 92 -4.87 21.04 17.12
C LEU A 92 -4.72 20.24 15.83
N PHE A 93 -4.92 18.93 15.90
CA PHE A 93 -4.95 18.07 14.74
C PHE A 93 -6.40 17.99 14.27
N ARG A 94 -6.67 18.58 13.10
CA ARG A 94 -8.00 18.78 12.54
C ARG A 94 -8.54 17.43 12.04
N ALA A 95 -8.89 16.55 12.98
CA ALA A 95 -9.65 15.34 12.70
C ALA A 95 -11.02 15.77 12.14
N ASP A 96 -11.32 15.39 10.91
CA ASP A 96 -12.72 15.31 10.51
C ASP A 96 -13.43 14.32 11.46
N GLN A 97 -14.75 14.44 11.62
CA GLN A 97 -15.51 13.70 12.64
C GLN A 97 -15.37 12.17 12.58
N ASP A 98 -14.84 11.63 11.48
CA ASP A 98 -14.68 10.20 11.22
C ASP A 98 -13.23 9.69 11.39
N ASP A 99 -12.22 10.55 11.53
CA ASP A 99 -10.81 10.13 11.63
C ASP A 99 -10.29 10.28 13.08
N THR A 100 -9.56 9.27 13.56
CA THR A 100 -8.86 9.33 14.85
C THR A 100 -7.39 9.71 14.61
N VAL A 101 -6.95 10.78 15.27
CA VAL A 101 -5.55 11.21 15.26
C VAL A 101 -4.89 10.84 16.58
N TYR A 102 -3.78 10.12 16.46
CA TYR A 102 -2.86 9.79 17.54
C TYR A 102 -1.59 10.64 17.40
N TYR A 103 -0.95 10.96 18.52
CA TYR A 103 0.35 11.63 18.49
C TYR A 103 1.27 11.03 19.52
N GLN A 104 2.58 11.05 19.27
CA GLN A 104 3.56 10.57 20.22
C GLN A 104 4.84 11.40 20.13
N VAL A 105 5.40 11.74 21.27
CA VAL A 105 6.76 12.25 21.40
C VAL A 105 7.54 11.30 22.29
N ALA A 106 8.62 10.74 21.76
CA ALA A 106 9.45 9.74 22.41
C ALA A 106 10.93 10.13 22.36
N ASP A 107 11.71 9.63 23.30
CA ASP A 107 13.15 9.81 23.29
C ASP A 107 13.85 8.87 22.29
N GLN A 108 15.18 8.97 22.21
CA GLN A 108 16.00 8.11 21.38
C GLN A 108 15.96 6.62 21.80
N GLY A 109 15.60 6.33 23.05
CA GLY A 109 15.47 4.97 23.58
C GLY A 109 14.09 4.34 23.36
N GLY A 110 13.12 5.12 22.90
CA GLY A 110 11.72 4.70 22.72
C GLY A 110 10.84 4.86 23.95
N GLU A 111 11.32 5.55 24.98
CA GLU A 111 10.48 5.97 26.09
C GLU A 111 9.57 7.11 25.63
N THR A 112 8.25 6.90 25.74
CA THR A 112 7.27 7.93 25.43
C THR A 112 7.31 9.04 26.47
N ILE A 113 7.68 10.24 26.03
CA ILE A 113 7.66 11.48 26.82
C ILE A 113 6.21 11.97 26.97
N THR A 114 5.45 11.98 25.86
CA THR A 114 4.03 12.35 25.86
C THR A 114 3.27 11.75 24.68
N GLY A 115 1.95 11.63 24.83
CA GLY A 115 1.04 11.12 23.80
C GLY A 115 0.74 9.63 23.89
N ASP A 116 0.36 9.07 22.76
CA ASP A 116 -0.19 7.74 22.60
C ASP A 116 0.94 6.71 22.46
N ARG A 117 1.08 5.83 23.46
CA ARG A 117 2.08 4.76 23.50
C ARG A 117 1.86 3.65 22.47
N GLU A 118 0.68 3.64 21.87
CA GLU A 118 0.22 2.63 20.93
C GLU A 118 0.86 2.79 19.56
N ILE A 119 1.35 4.00 19.25
CA ILE A 119 2.16 4.23 18.05
C ILE A 119 3.49 3.49 18.25
N PRO A 120 3.83 2.52 17.38
CA PRO A 120 5.09 1.80 17.49
C PRO A 120 6.28 2.75 17.45
N TRP A 121 7.35 2.43 18.19
CA TRP A 121 8.57 3.20 18.10
C TRP A 121 9.41 2.76 16.90
N VAL A 122 10.18 3.69 16.33
CA VAL A 122 11.11 3.42 15.23
C VAL A 122 12.51 3.92 15.56
N ALA A 123 13.52 3.13 15.20
CA ALA A 123 14.91 3.49 15.40
C ALA A 123 15.31 4.70 14.53
N PRO A 124 16.16 5.60 15.05
CA PRO A 124 16.67 6.71 14.27
C PRO A 124 17.50 6.22 13.07
N PRO A 125 17.39 6.89 11.91
CA PRO A 125 18.23 6.60 10.76
C PRO A 125 19.70 6.94 11.04
N ALA A 126 20.61 6.38 10.24
CA ALA A 126 22.04 6.72 10.30
C ALA A 126 22.32 8.21 10.07
N SER A 127 21.50 8.87 9.24
CA SER A 127 21.52 10.31 9.03
C SER A 127 20.14 10.92 9.29
N VAL A 128 20.10 11.89 10.20
CA VAL A 128 18.93 12.72 10.45
C VAL A 128 19.12 14.05 9.73
N LEU A 129 18.36 14.26 8.66
CA LEU A 129 18.19 15.56 8.04
C LEU A 129 17.09 16.28 8.85
N GLY A 130 17.43 17.40 9.48
CA GLY A 130 16.70 17.98 10.62
C GLY A 130 15.23 18.33 10.40
N GLU A 131 14.72 18.27 9.17
CA GLU A 131 13.33 18.62 8.83
C GLU A 131 12.63 17.59 7.93
N GLU A 132 13.27 16.44 7.69
CA GLU A 132 12.68 15.40 6.85
C GLU A 132 11.57 14.67 7.60
N VAL A 133 10.34 14.82 7.13
CA VAL A 133 9.20 14.02 7.58
C VAL A 133 9.15 12.75 6.73
N ARG A 134 9.08 11.61 7.40
CA ARG A 134 8.93 10.29 6.78
C ARG A 134 7.59 9.69 7.13
N TYR A 135 7.18 8.70 6.34
CA TYR A 135 5.87 8.08 6.46
C TYR A 135 5.99 6.57 6.55
N ARG A 136 5.07 5.95 7.28
CA ARG A 136 4.89 4.51 7.29
C ARG A 136 3.44 4.14 7.57
N ASP A 137 3.07 2.93 7.20
CA ASP A 137 1.76 2.36 7.50
C ASP A 137 1.89 1.45 8.71
N GLU A 138 0.92 1.53 9.62
CA GLU A 138 0.87 0.72 10.84
C GLU A 138 -0.58 0.28 11.11
N VAL A 139 -0.76 -0.59 12.10
CA VAL A 139 -2.08 -0.98 12.60
C VAL A 139 -2.16 -0.65 14.08
N ILE A 140 -3.14 0.18 14.47
CA ILE A 140 -3.41 0.54 15.86
C ILE A 140 -4.84 0.11 16.18
N HIS A 141 -5.03 -0.69 17.22
CA HIS A 141 -6.34 -1.25 17.62
C HIS A 141 -7.11 -1.97 16.51
N GLY A 142 -6.41 -2.51 15.50
CA GLY A 142 -7.02 -3.20 14.37
C GLY A 142 -7.45 -2.29 13.22
N GLU A 143 -7.17 -0.99 13.30
CA GLU A 143 -7.41 -0.01 12.22
C GLU A 143 -6.10 0.32 11.49
N GLU A 144 -6.17 0.42 10.17
CA GLU A 144 -5.04 0.88 9.35
C GLU A 144 -4.79 2.37 9.59
N VAL A 145 -3.58 2.71 10.01
CA VAL A 145 -3.16 4.09 10.26
C VAL A 145 -1.97 4.47 9.39
N ARG A 146 -1.95 5.71 8.91
CA ARG A 146 -0.78 6.32 8.28
C ARG A 146 -0.04 7.11 9.35
N VAL A 147 1.25 6.87 9.51
CA VAL A 147 2.10 7.53 10.51
C VAL A 147 3.11 8.43 9.80
N ALA A 148 3.06 9.74 10.08
CA ALA A 148 4.15 10.66 9.75
C ALA A 148 5.05 10.82 10.98
N TYR A 149 6.35 10.74 10.77
CA TYR A 149 7.33 10.85 11.84
C TYR A 149 8.55 11.66 11.44
N GLN A 150 9.13 12.34 12.42
CA GLN A 150 10.31 13.18 12.27
C GLN A 150 11.23 12.98 13.47
N PHE A 151 12.53 12.93 13.20
CA PHE A 151 13.55 13.02 14.24
C PHE A 151 14.07 14.45 14.31
N LEU A 152 14.10 15.01 15.51
CA LEU A 152 14.72 16.30 15.78
C LEU A 152 15.78 16.17 16.86
N ARG A 153 16.70 17.12 16.90
CA ARG A 153 17.69 17.24 17.97
C ARG A 153 17.09 18.04 19.10
N ALA A 154 17.25 17.57 20.34
CA ALA A 154 16.77 18.30 21.52
C ALA A 154 17.48 19.67 21.67
N TRP A 155 18.74 19.76 21.23
CA TRP A 155 19.59 20.95 21.27
C TRP A 155 20.21 21.23 19.88
N PRO A 156 20.65 22.48 19.61
CA PRO A 156 21.30 22.85 18.34
C PRO A 156 22.63 22.12 18.08
N GLU A 157 23.16 21.43 19.08
CA GLU A 157 24.47 20.80 19.04
C GLU A 157 24.45 19.46 18.27
N PRO A 158 25.49 19.16 17.46
CA PRO A 158 25.56 17.91 16.68
C PRO A 158 25.54 16.62 17.50
N ALA A 159 25.91 16.68 18.78
CA ALA A 159 25.91 15.54 19.71
C ALA A 159 24.60 15.43 20.52
N SER A 160 23.63 16.30 20.28
CA SER A 160 22.36 16.29 21.00
C SER A 160 21.56 15.00 20.74
N PRO A 161 20.95 14.40 21.78
CA PRO A 161 20.05 13.27 21.65
C PRO A 161 18.88 13.64 20.74
N LEU A 162 18.39 12.59 20.08
CA LEU A 162 17.26 12.70 19.19
C LEU A 162 15.96 12.54 19.95
N VAL A 163 14.96 13.31 19.52
CA VAL A 163 13.57 13.17 19.92
C VAL A 163 12.79 12.73 18.69
N LEU A 164 12.00 11.68 18.85
CA LEU A 164 11.08 11.19 17.86
C LEU A 164 9.72 11.85 18.06
N VAL A 165 9.20 12.46 17.01
CA VAL A 165 7.84 13.00 16.95
C VAL A 165 7.07 12.20 15.92
N GLN A 166 5.90 11.71 16.30
CA GLN A 166 5.02 10.90 15.46
C GLN A 166 3.60 11.45 15.53
N VAL A 167 2.92 11.49 14.38
CA VAL A 167 1.49 11.73 14.28
C VAL A 167 0.93 10.63 13.40
N ALA A 168 -0.10 9.94 13.88
CA ALA A 168 -0.78 8.89 13.15
C ALA A 168 -2.24 9.27 12.95
N GLU A 169 -2.78 8.96 11.77
CA GLU A 169 -4.18 9.21 11.44
C GLU A 169 -4.78 7.93 10.86
N THR A 170 -5.98 7.57 11.33
CA THR A 170 -6.76 6.46 10.76
C THR A 170 -7.08 6.74 9.30
N ARG A 171 -7.04 5.71 8.46
CA ARG A 171 -7.43 5.85 7.05
C ARG A 171 -8.92 5.56 6.88
N ASN A 172 -9.83 6.30 7.53
CA ASN A 172 -11.25 6.01 7.36
C ASN A 172 -11.73 6.38 5.94
N LYS A 173 -12.32 5.39 5.26
CA LYS A 173 -12.55 5.43 3.82
C LYS A 173 -13.86 6.12 3.47
N ARG A 174 -13.76 7.40 3.09
CA ARG A 174 -14.43 7.87 1.86
C ARG A 174 -13.54 7.73 0.61
N SER A 175 -12.34 7.17 0.74
CA SER A 175 -11.34 7.06 -0.33
C SER A 175 -11.58 5.94 -1.36
N ASP A 176 -12.63 5.12 -1.24
CA ASP A 176 -13.03 4.15 -2.28
C ASP A 176 -13.92 4.77 -3.38
N LEU A 177 -13.83 6.08 -3.65
CA LEU A 177 -14.51 6.67 -4.81
C LEU A 177 -13.91 6.21 -6.15
N ALA A 178 -12.71 5.60 -6.15
CA ALA A 178 -12.16 4.91 -7.31
C ALA A 178 -12.99 3.66 -7.72
N SER A 179 -13.80 3.11 -6.80
CA SER A 179 -14.66 1.95 -7.10
C SER A 179 -15.98 2.32 -7.80
N ARG A 180 -16.42 3.58 -7.76
CA ARG A 180 -17.69 4.02 -8.38
C ARG A 180 -17.56 4.55 -9.82
N VAL A 181 -16.35 4.68 -10.35
CA VAL A 181 -16.15 4.97 -11.78
C VAL A 181 -16.29 3.71 -12.64
N VAL A 182 -16.04 2.52 -12.08
CA VAL A 182 -16.18 1.25 -12.81
C VAL A 182 -17.65 0.93 -13.13
N THR A 183 -18.61 1.39 -12.33
CA THR A 183 -20.05 1.20 -12.62
C THR A 183 -20.62 2.27 -13.55
N GLY A 184 -19.98 3.45 -13.64
CA GLY A 184 -20.46 4.57 -14.47
C GLY A 184 -20.08 4.49 -15.96
N VAL A 185 -19.00 3.77 -16.30
CA VAL A 185 -18.52 3.69 -17.70
C VAL A 185 -19.05 2.46 -18.45
N LEU A 186 -19.68 1.50 -17.76
CA LEU A 186 -20.24 0.29 -18.38
C LEU A 186 -21.75 0.37 -18.68
N LEU A 187 -22.45 1.42 -18.25
CA LEU A 187 -23.92 1.50 -18.41
C LEU A 187 -24.47 2.10 -19.71
N PRO A 188 -23.76 2.85 -20.59
CA PRO A 188 -24.42 3.42 -21.76
C PRO A 188 -24.44 2.51 -22.99
N GLN A 189 -24.03 1.23 -22.91
CA GLN A 189 -24.06 0.32 -24.07
C GLN A 189 -25.28 -0.62 -24.09
N PHE A 190 -26.20 -0.51 -23.13
CA PHE A 190 -27.43 -1.32 -23.07
C PHE A 190 -28.71 -0.50 -22.82
N ALA A 191 -28.68 0.81 -23.03
CA ALA A 191 -29.88 1.66 -23.04
C ALA A 191 -30.05 2.31 -24.42
#